data_AF-A0A7Y5GVP4-F1
#
_entry.id   AF-A0A7Y5GVP4-F1
#
_cell.length_a   1.000
_cell.length_b   1.000
_cell.length_c   1.000
_cell.angle_alpha   90.00
_cell.angle_beta   90.00
_cell.angle_gamma   90.00
#
_symmetry.space_group_name_H-M   'P 1'
#
loop_
_entity.id
_entity.type
_entity.pdbx_description
1 polymer ?
#
loop_
_entity_poly.entity_id
_entity_poly.type
_entity_poly.pdbx_seq_one_letter_code
_entity_poly.pdbx_strand_id
1 'polypeptide(L)'
;MTSHFRQFVISCFVGCCLVVTGCTATPDEPQLQQWTETEAGLAKLEEIIADAATETSLRVQAFQALVKTGHSTRLRRILEKATDDERFAMAVVQPLLQKMESGEASVDCKNAVLSLMQLLTPEERDNAQKRIAAWAFAGLSDTSSVTEIVQTTEQRILLGQIEDLGIHGIGGALLLLSNNIAVPRFYNYLRSFKNADIDSKTLAGLIKIQSMPEFQLNFSHIERIEEIATPESIVALLDLYDSAVDQDLGATAFNSASNLLKRPEVTRNAEKKLAARLEPYLTGNNPDDRWYAATTTVQLGGLEALGTVLDALPDDTVYAGGVVDAQKALVDFCDRAVKGLGSETRAVFRERLTSDKRITKVIAIVGLKSAAAKEDMALLDPLLKDNTSVTDLLGDDLTIAKVAQNAKEGIAAAIQIDQDAEKSGESPKTIEMRKFALLTVLHLTGPDLIAEANRRFRELEPGSP
;
A
#
# COMPACT_ATOMS: atom_id res chain seq x y z
N MET A 1 -21.79 -81.72 -64.85
CA MET A 1 -22.69 -82.68 -65.55
C MET A 1 -24.10 -82.47 -65.01
N THR A 2 -25.08 -82.38 -65.93
CA THR A 2 -26.56 -82.22 -65.75
C THR A 2 -27.01 -80.96 -64.98
N SER A 3 -27.47 -79.83 -65.53
CA SER A 3 -28.31 -79.44 -66.70
C SER A 3 -29.82 -79.72 -66.59
N HIS A 4 -30.59 -78.70 -66.98
CA HIS A 4 -32.05 -78.62 -67.30
C HIS A 4 -33.01 -78.23 -66.15
N PHE A 5 -34.03 -77.35 -66.30
CA PHE A 5 -34.47 -76.39 -67.33
C PHE A 5 -35.76 -75.68 -66.81
N ARG A 6 -35.89 -74.34 -67.06
CA ARG A 6 -37.11 -73.53 -67.43
C ARG A 6 -38.45 -73.68 -66.65
N GLN A 7 -39.32 -72.67 -66.40
CA GLN A 7 -39.84 -71.48 -67.15
C GLN A 7 -40.62 -70.58 -66.13
N PHE A 8 -40.43 -69.24 -66.08
CA PHE A 8 -41.22 -68.13 -66.69
C PHE A 8 -42.62 -67.79 -66.09
N VAL A 9 -42.89 -66.47 -65.99
CA VAL A 9 -44.15 -65.68 -65.77
C VAL A 9 -44.03 -64.78 -64.51
N ILE A 10 -43.62 -63.51 -64.62
CA ILE A 10 -44.38 -62.26 -64.91
C ILE A 10 -45.44 -61.92 -63.83
N SER A 11 -45.17 -60.83 -63.08
CA SER A 11 -46.07 -59.67 -62.80
C SER A 11 -46.09 -59.14 -61.34
N CYS A 12 -46.02 -57.80 -61.29
CA CYS A 12 -46.65 -56.86 -60.35
C CYS A 12 -46.06 -56.64 -58.94
N PHE A 13 -45.33 -55.52 -58.82
CA PHE A 13 -45.61 -54.38 -57.92
C PHE A 13 -46.67 -54.62 -56.83
N VAL A 14 -46.32 -54.40 -55.56
CA VAL A 14 -46.97 -53.46 -54.62
C VAL A 14 -46.12 -53.41 -53.34
N GLY A 15 -45.97 -52.21 -52.81
CA GLY A 15 -45.02 -51.85 -51.78
C GLY A 15 -45.29 -52.41 -50.38
N CYS A 16 -44.23 -52.37 -49.59
CA CYS A 16 -44.31 -52.15 -48.16
C CYS A 16 -43.15 -51.25 -47.75
N CYS A 17 -43.28 -49.96 -48.09
CA CYS A 17 -42.59 -48.91 -47.36
C CYS A 17 -43.16 -48.92 -45.94
N LEU A 18 -42.48 -49.60 -45.02
CA LEU A 18 -42.63 -49.38 -43.59
C LEU A 18 -42.10 -47.97 -43.30
N VAL A 19 -42.97 -46.98 -43.50
CA VAL A 19 -42.83 -45.67 -42.88
C VAL A 19 -43.07 -45.89 -41.39
N VAL A 20 -41.99 -46.24 -40.68
CA VAL A 20 -41.95 -46.06 -39.23
C VAL A 20 -41.90 -44.55 -39.03
N THR A 21 -43.07 -43.92 -38.93
CA THR A 21 -43.21 -42.60 -38.30
C THR A 21 -42.89 -42.77 -36.82
N GLY A 22 -41.60 -42.94 -36.52
CA GLY A 22 -41.09 -42.74 -35.18
C GLY A 22 -41.26 -41.26 -34.88
N CYS A 23 -42.33 -40.92 -34.15
CA CYS A 23 -42.27 -39.78 -33.24
C CYS A 23 -41.12 -40.11 -32.30
N THR A 24 -39.91 -39.67 -32.66
CA THR A 24 -38.73 -39.84 -31.84
C THR A 24 -38.99 -39.03 -30.59
N ALA A 25 -39.29 -39.73 -29.49
CA ALA A 25 -39.45 -39.08 -28.20
C ALA A 25 -38.22 -38.22 -27.97
N THR A 26 -38.43 -36.95 -27.61
CA THR A 26 -37.36 -36.05 -27.21
C THR A 26 -36.52 -36.76 -26.15
N PRO A 27 -35.19 -36.89 -26.34
CA PRO A 27 -34.37 -37.67 -25.45
C PRO A 27 -34.41 -37.09 -24.04
N ASP A 28 -34.55 -37.97 -23.05
CA ASP A 28 -34.59 -37.60 -21.63
C ASP A 28 -33.18 -37.53 -21.02
N GLU A 29 -33.07 -37.03 -19.78
CA GLU A 29 -31.77 -36.84 -19.11
C GLU A 29 -30.92 -38.14 -19.06
N PRO A 30 -31.47 -39.33 -18.76
CA PRO A 30 -30.71 -40.59 -18.83
C PRO A 30 -30.16 -40.91 -20.22
N GLN A 31 -30.94 -40.70 -21.28
CA GLN A 31 -30.46 -40.93 -22.66
C GLN A 31 -29.34 -39.95 -23.03
N LEU A 32 -29.47 -38.68 -22.65
CA LEU A 32 -28.43 -37.68 -22.88
C LEU A 32 -27.14 -38.02 -22.12
N GLN A 33 -27.24 -38.55 -20.90
CA GLN A 33 -26.08 -39.04 -20.15
C GLN A 33 -25.43 -40.25 -20.83
N GLN A 34 -26.19 -41.24 -21.31
CA GLN A 34 -25.63 -42.37 -22.05
C GLN A 34 -24.87 -41.94 -23.31
N TRP A 35 -25.31 -40.86 -23.97
CA TRP A 35 -24.60 -40.35 -25.16
C TRP A 35 -23.23 -39.79 -24.83
N THR A 36 -22.96 -39.38 -23.59
CA THR A 36 -21.63 -38.92 -23.19
C THR A 36 -20.59 -40.05 -23.15
N GLU A 37 -21.02 -41.31 -23.09
CA GLU A 37 -20.12 -42.48 -22.98
C GLU A 37 -19.45 -42.87 -24.30
N THR A 38 -19.86 -42.28 -25.44
CA THR A 38 -19.34 -42.64 -26.77
C THR A 38 -19.03 -41.40 -27.61
N GLU A 39 -18.00 -41.46 -28.46
CA GLU A 39 -17.67 -40.35 -29.37
C GLU A 39 -18.80 -39.98 -30.34
N ALA A 40 -19.56 -40.99 -30.81
CA ALA A 40 -20.72 -40.76 -31.66
C ALA A 40 -21.85 -40.03 -30.91
N GLY A 41 -22.10 -40.40 -29.65
CA GLY A 41 -23.07 -39.72 -28.80
C GLY A 41 -22.61 -38.30 -28.42
N LEU A 42 -21.33 -38.10 -28.11
CA LEU A 42 -20.75 -36.78 -27.88
C LEU A 42 -20.93 -35.89 -29.11
N ALA A 43 -20.59 -36.36 -30.31
CA ALA A 43 -20.79 -35.61 -31.55
C ALA A 43 -22.26 -35.21 -31.78
N LYS A 44 -23.19 -36.11 -31.42
CA LYS A 44 -24.63 -35.83 -31.50
C LYS A 44 -25.10 -34.79 -30.48
N LEU A 45 -24.55 -34.82 -29.26
CA LEU A 45 -24.81 -33.76 -28.27
C LEU A 45 -24.26 -32.41 -28.76
N GLU A 46 -23.07 -32.38 -29.37
CA GLU A 46 -22.50 -31.16 -29.96
C GLU A 46 -23.40 -30.57 -31.05
N GLU A 47 -23.93 -31.42 -31.94
CA GLU A 47 -24.87 -31.02 -32.99
C GLU A 47 -26.17 -30.44 -32.42
N ILE A 48 -26.77 -31.13 -31.44
CA ILE A 48 -27.97 -30.65 -30.75
C ILE A 48 -27.74 -29.28 -30.12
N ILE A 49 -26.63 -29.10 -29.41
CA ILE A 49 -26.35 -27.84 -28.72
C ILE A 49 -26.08 -26.70 -29.71
N ALA A 50 -25.38 -26.97 -30.82
CA ALA A 50 -25.04 -25.96 -31.82
C ALA A 50 -26.23 -25.57 -32.71
N ASP A 51 -27.24 -26.43 -32.86
CA ASP A 51 -28.40 -26.16 -33.70
C ASP A 51 -29.42 -25.24 -33.02
N ALA A 52 -29.49 -23.99 -33.50
CA ALA A 52 -30.45 -22.99 -33.03
C ALA A 52 -31.93 -23.37 -33.30
N ALA A 53 -32.21 -24.29 -34.22
CA ALA A 53 -33.57 -24.80 -34.45
C ALA A 53 -34.02 -25.81 -33.39
N THR A 54 -33.08 -26.40 -32.65
CA THR A 54 -33.40 -27.33 -31.57
C THR A 54 -33.95 -26.59 -30.34
N GLU A 55 -34.93 -27.18 -29.66
CA GLU A 55 -35.58 -26.59 -28.48
C GLU A 55 -34.54 -26.23 -27.40
N THR A 56 -34.56 -24.98 -26.92
CA THR A 56 -33.58 -24.47 -25.94
C THR A 56 -33.48 -25.34 -24.69
N SER A 57 -34.61 -25.90 -24.22
CA SER A 57 -34.64 -26.79 -23.05
C SER A 57 -33.78 -28.05 -23.27
N LEU A 58 -33.90 -28.68 -24.43
CA LEU A 58 -33.12 -29.86 -24.82
C LEU A 58 -31.63 -29.50 -24.99
N ARG A 59 -31.33 -28.35 -25.61
CA ARG A 59 -29.96 -27.85 -25.74
C ARG A 59 -29.30 -27.64 -24.38
N VAL A 60 -30.03 -27.04 -23.42
CA VAL A 60 -29.56 -26.85 -22.03
C VAL A 60 -29.32 -28.20 -21.35
N GLN A 61 -30.23 -29.17 -21.48
CA GLN A 61 -30.07 -30.51 -20.89
C GLN A 61 -28.86 -31.26 -21.49
N ALA A 62 -28.68 -31.21 -22.81
CA ALA A 62 -27.53 -31.79 -23.50
C ALA A 62 -26.21 -31.15 -23.02
N PHE A 63 -26.19 -29.82 -22.88
CA PHE A 63 -25.04 -29.10 -22.34
C PHE A 63 -24.73 -29.53 -20.90
N GLN A 64 -25.75 -29.64 -20.04
CA GLN A 64 -25.58 -30.10 -18.68
C GLN A 64 -25.06 -31.54 -18.59
N ALA A 65 -25.48 -32.43 -19.49
CA ALA A 65 -24.96 -33.79 -19.55
C ALA A 65 -23.45 -33.80 -19.83
N LEU A 66 -22.97 -32.98 -20.78
CA LEU A 66 -21.54 -32.82 -21.07
C LEU A 66 -20.76 -32.26 -19.87
N VAL A 67 -21.32 -31.29 -19.16
CA VAL A 67 -20.68 -30.70 -17.97
C VAL A 67 -20.55 -31.73 -16.85
N LYS A 68 -21.63 -32.45 -16.52
CA LYS A 68 -21.65 -33.45 -15.43
C LYS A 68 -20.65 -34.59 -15.62
N THR A 69 -20.32 -34.89 -16.87
CA THR A 69 -19.48 -36.03 -17.26
C THR A 69 -18.03 -35.63 -17.55
N GLY A 70 -17.65 -34.39 -17.22
CA GLY A 70 -16.27 -33.91 -17.33
C GLY A 70 -15.84 -33.56 -18.77
N HIS A 71 -16.78 -33.46 -19.71
CA HIS A 71 -16.50 -33.06 -21.09
C HIS A 71 -16.53 -31.54 -21.30
N SER A 72 -16.25 -30.78 -20.24
CA SER A 72 -16.30 -29.32 -20.21
C SER A 72 -15.34 -28.63 -21.19
N THR A 73 -14.24 -29.30 -21.56
CA THR A 73 -13.27 -28.80 -22.57
C THR A 73 -13.85 -28.70 -23.98
N ARG A 74 -14.93 -29.44 -24.30
CA ARG A 74 -15.60 -29.39 -25.60
C ARG A 74 -16.53 -28.16 -25.74
N LEU A 75 -16.96 -27.59 -24.63
CA LEU A 75 -18.03 -26.59 -24.59
C LEU A 75 -17.70 -25.34 -25.43
N ARG A 76 -16.47 -24.85 -25.36
CA ARG A 76 -16.05 -23.67 -26.14
C ARG A 76 -16.21 -23.89 -27.65
N ARG A 77 -15.75 -25.02 -28.16
CA ARG A 77 -15.87 -25.38 -29.59
C ARG A 77 -17.33 -25.50 -30.04
N ILE A 78 -18.20 -25.96 -29.15
CA ILE A 78 -19.63 -26.12 -29.44
C ILE A 78 -20.29 -24.74 -29.53
N LEU A 79 -19.99 -23.85 -28.58
CA LEU A 79 -20.54 -22.50 -28.53
C LEU A 79 -20.12 -21.66 -29.73
N GLU A 80 -18.86 -21.78 -30.18
CA GLU A 80 -18.36 -21.11 -31.40
C GLU A 80 -19.14 -21.51 -32.67
N LYS A 81 -19.88 -22.62 -32.66
CA LYS A 81 -20.71 -23.09 -33.78
C LYS A 81 -22.18 -22.66 -33.67
N ALA A 82 -22.62 -22.24 -32.48
CA ALA A 82 -23.99 -21.80 -32.27
C ALA A 82 -24.17 -20.38 -32.82
N THR A 83 -25.19 -20.17 -33.65
CA THR A 83 -25.48 -18.85 -34.24
C THR A 83 -26.23 -17.91 -33.28
N ASP A 84 -26.70 -18.45 -32.14
CA ASP A 84 -27.42 -17.75 -31.07
C ASP A 84 -26.71 -17.91 -29.69
N ASP A 85 -25.38 -17.97 -29.72
CA ASP A 85 -24.50 -18.25 -28.60
C ASP A 85 -24.76 -17.40 -27.34
N GLU A 86 -24.96 -16.08 -27.47
CA GLU A 86 -25.31 -15.21 -26.35
C GLU A 86 -26.63 -15.62 -25.67
N ARG A 87 -27.69 -15.81 -26.46
CA ARG A 87 -29.02 -16.21 -25.96
C ARG A 87 -28.96 -17.58 -25.29
N PHE A 88 -28.21 -18.51 -25.88
CA PHE A 88 -28.03 -19.83 -25.33
C PHE A 88 -27.19 -19.81 -24.03
N ALA A 89 -26.13 -19.01 -23.97
CA ALA A 89 -25.31 -18.83 -22.76
C ALA A 89 -26.16 -18.36 -21.57
N MET A 90 -27.02 -17.35 -21.78
CA MET A 90 -27.95 -16.85 -20.76
C MET A 90 -28.87 -17.95 -20.21
N ALA A 91 -29.39 -18.81 -21.10
CA ALA A 91 -30.28 -19.92 -20.72
C ALA A 91 -29.58 -21.02 -19.92
N VAL A 92 -28.27 -21.22 -20.13
CA VAL A 92 -27.48 -22.30 -19.52
C VAL A 92 -26.90 -21.91 -18.16
N VAL A 93 -26.51 -20.65 -17.97
CA VAL A 93 -25.76 -20.22 -16.78
C VAL A 93 -26.54 -20.41 -15.47
N GLN A 94 -27.81 -20.02 -15.42
CA GLN A 94 -28.59 -20.14 -14.18
C GLN A 94 -28.75 -21.60 -13.72
N PRO A 95 -29.12 -22.56 -14.59
CA PRO A 95 -29.13 -23.97 -14.25
C PRO A 95 -27.78 -24.53 -13.79
N LEU A 96 -26.66 -24.09 -14.39
CA LEU A 96 -25.33 -24.54 -13.97
C LEU A 96 -24.94 -23.99 -12.59
N LEU A 97 -25.24 -22.72 -12.31
CA LEU A 97 -24.98 -22.13 -11.00
C LEU A 97 -25.80 -22.82 -9.90
N GLN A 98 -27.05 -23.18 -10.18
CA GLN A 98 -27.88 -23.96 -9.24
C GLN A 98 -27.29 -25.36 -8.95
N LYS A 99 -26.78 -26.05 -9.97
CA LYS A 99 -26.12 -27.36 -9.81
C LYS A 99 -24.78 -27.24 -9.06
N MET A 100 -24.01 -26.18 -9.32
CA MET A 100 -22.80 -25.87 -8.57
C MET A 100 -23.09 -25.72 -7.06
N GLU A 101 -24.12 -24.95 -6.71
CA GLU A 101 -24.48 -24.70 -5.31
C GLU A 101 -25.08 -25.92 -4.60
N SER A 102 -25.72 -26.84 -5.33
CA SER A 102 -26.21 -28.10 -4.75
C SER A 102 -25.10 -29.13 -4.50
N GLY A 103 -23.88 -28.86 -5.01
CA GLY A 103 -22.72 -29.75 -4.89
C GLY A 103 -22.55 -30.74 -6.05
N GLU A 104 -23.51 -30.83 -6.98
CA GLU A 104 -23.44 -31.75 -8.12
C GLU A 104 -22.46 -31.23 -9.19
N ALA A 105 -21.39 -32.00 -9.48
CA ALA A 105 -20.37 -31.66 -10.49
C ALA A 105 -19.86 -30.21 -10.37
N SER A 106 -19.68 -29.74 -9.14
CA SER A 106 -19.62 -28.31 -8.81
C SER A 106 -18.44 -27.59 -9.47
N VAL A 107 -17.26 -28.22 -9.54
CA VAL A 107 -16.07 -27.66 -10.21
C VAL A 107 -16.28 -27.57 -11.73
N ASP A 108 -16.87 -28.59 -12.35
CA ASP A 108 -17.16 -28.60 -13.79
C ASP A 108 -18.22 -27.56 -14.16
N CYS A 109 -19.29 -27.45 -13.36
CA CYS A 109 -20.30 -26.40 -13.53
C CYS A 109 -19.68 -25.01 -13.43
N LYS A 110 -18.84 -24.75 -12.42
CA LYS A 110 -18.13 -23.47 -12.28
C LYS A 110 -17.23 -23.18 -13.49
N ASN A 111 -16.42 -24.15 -13.94
CA ASN A 111 -15.52 -23.97 -15.07
C ASN A 111 -16.29 -23.70 -16.37
N ALA A 112 -17.44 -24.36 -16.56
CA ALA A 112 -18.33 -24.10 -17.68
C ALA A 112 -18.93 -22.69 -17.63
N VAL A 113 -19.39 -22.22 -16.47
CA VAL A 113 -19.89 -20.85 -16.30
C VAL A 113 -18.80 -19.81 -16.56
N LEU A 114 -17.58 -20.00 -16.04
CA LEU A 114 -16.45 -19.09 -16.32
C LEU A 114 -16.16 -19.01 -17.82
N SER A 115 -16.22 -20.14 -18.53
CA SER A 115 -16.01 -20.19 -19.99
C SER A 115 -17.11 -19.47 -20.78
N LEU A 116 -18.32 -19.34 -20.21
CA LEU A 116 -19.46 -18.66 -20.81
C LEU A 116 -19.49 -17.15 -20.51
N MET A 117 -18.73 -16.65 -19.54
CA MET A 117 -18.85 -15.28 -19.03
C MET A 117 -18.70 -14.18 -20.09
N GLN A 118 -17.91 -14.42 -21.13
CA GLN A 118 -17.69 -13.45 -22.20
C GLN A 118 -18.94 -13.22 -23.06
N LEU A 119 -19.84 -14.19 -23.11
CA LEU A 119 -21.10 -14.16 -23.87
C LEU A 119 -22.28 -13.61 -23.06
N LEU A 120 -22.09 -13.33 -21.77
CA LEU A 120 -23.15 -12.84 -20.89
C LEU A 120 -23.26 -11.32 -20.93
N THR A 121 -24.48 -10.84 -20.67
CA THR A 121 -24.70 -9.43 -20.37
C THR A 121 -23.93 -9.01 -19.10
N PRO A 122 -23.62 -7.72 -18.92
CA PRO A 122 -22.93 -7.26 -17.70
C PRO A 122 -23.64 -7.66 -16.40
N GLU A 123 -24.97 -7.63 -16.36
CA GLU A 123 -25.76 -7.99 -15.17
C GLU A 123 -25.68 -9.48 -14.84
N GLU A 124 -25.79 -10.34 -15.85
CA GLU A 124 -25.69 -11.79 -15.65
C GLU A 124 -24.27 -12.23 -15.32
N ARG A 125 -23.27 -11.58 -15.93
CA ARG A 125 -21.86 -11.78 -15.58
C ARG A 125 -21.62 -11.42 -14.12
N ASP A 126 -22.08 -10.25 -13.67
CA ASP A 126 -21.97 -9.81 -12.27
C ASP A 126 -22.61 -10.83 -11.31
N ASN A 127 -23.84 -11.28 -11.62
CA ASN A 127 -24.54 -12.28 -10.82
C ASN A 127 -23.80 -13.63 -10.79
N ALA A 128 -23.26 -14.08 -11.92
CA ALA A 128 -22.49 -15.32 -11.99
C ALA A 128 -21.18 -15.22 -11.20
N GLN A 129 -20.43 -14.12 -11.34
CA GLN A 129 -19.21 -13.85 -10.58
C GLN A 129 -19.48 -13.83 -9.08
N LYS A 130 -20.55 -13.17 -8.65
CA LYS A 130 -20.99 -13.11 -7.25
C LYS A 130 -21.29 -14.49 -6.68
N ARG A 131 -22.06 -15.32 -7.40
CA ARG A 131 -22.44 -16.68 -6.95
C ARG A 131 -21.25 -17.62 -6.91
N ILE A 132 -20.36 -17.56 -7.91
CA ILE A 132 -19.11 -18.33 -7.91
C ILE A 132 -18.21 -17.91 -6.74
N ALA A 133 -18.05 -16.60 -6.48
CA ALA A 133 -17.26 -16.12 -5.35
C ALA A 133 -17.84 -16.60 -4.01
N ALA A 134 -19.15 -16.46 -3.81
CA ALA A 134 -19.83 -16.90 -2.60
C ALA A 134 -19.65 -18.39 -2.35
N TRP A 135 -19.77 -19.23 -3.40
CA TRP A 135 -19.54 -20.66 -3.32
C TRP A 135 -18.07 -21.01 -3.07
N ALA A 136 -17.14 -20.39 -3.80
CA ALA A 136 -15.72 -20.70 -3.72
C ALA A 136 -15.16 -20.45 -2.32
N PHE A 137 -15.53 -19.32 -1.70
CA PHE A 137 -15.05 -18.92 -0.38
C PHE A 137 -16.02 -19.26 0.77
N ALA A 138 -17.08 -20.03 0.51
CA ALA A 138 -18.05 -20.43 1.54
C ALA A 138 -17.38 -21.14 2.71
N GLY A 139 -17.58 -20.64 3.93
CA GLY A 139 -17.03 -21.20 5.16
C GLY A 139 -15.60 -20.74 5.51
N LEU A 140 -14.94 -19.96 4.64
CA LEU A 140 -13.64 -19.39 4.93
C LEU A 140 -13.76 -18.01 5.58
N SER A 141 -12.85 -17.70 6.50
CA SER A 141 -12.76 -16.40 7.17
C SER A 141 -11.33 -16.11 7.60
N ASP A 142 -11.09 -14.92 8.15
CA ASP A 142 -9.77 -14.53 8.70
C ASP A 142 -9.30 -15.40 9.88
N THR A 143 -10.21 -16.20 10.46
CA THR A 143 -9.92 -17.15 11.54
C THR A 143 -9.60 -18.56 11.04
N SER A 144 -9.85 -18.84 9.76
CA SER A 144 -9.53 -20.13 9.14
C SER A 144 -8.01 -20.35 9.12
N SER A 145 -7.58 -21.59 9.29
CA SER A 145 -6.15 -21.92 9.21
C SER A 145 -5.64 -21.80 7.78
N VAL A 146 -4.34 -21.52 7.59
CA VAL A 146 -3.72 -21.46 6.25
C VAL A 146 -3.97 -22.77 5.47
N THR A 147 -3.84 -23.92 6.13
CA THR A 147 -4.10 -25.24 5.52
C THR A 147 -5.54 -25.37 5.05
N GLU A 148 -6.52 -24.96 5.86
CA GLU A 148 -7.94 -24.98 5.50
C GLU A 148 -8.25 -24.07 4.32
N ILE A 149 -7.68 -22.87 4.30
CA ILE A 149 -7.83 -21.90 3.21
C ILE A 149 -7.27 -22.50 1.91
N VAL A 150 -6.04 -23.02 1.92
CA VAL A 150 -5.41 -23.63 0.75
C VAL A 150 -6.23 -24.81 0.24
N GLN A 151 -6.53 -25.77 1.12
CA GLN A 151 -7.26 -26.98 0.74
C GLN A 151 -8.65 -26.67 0.15
N THR A 152 -9.38 -25.76 0.78
CA THR A 152 -10.73 -25.38 0.32
C THR A 152 -10.67 -24.60 -1.00
N THR A 153 -9.71 -23.67 -1.13
CA THR A 153 -9.56 -22.86 -2.34
C THR A 153 -9.16 -23.74 -3.51
N GLU A 154 -8.12 -24.57 -3.38
CA GLU A 154 -7.63 -25.45 -4.45
C GLU A 154 -8.70 -26.43 -4.96
N GLN A 155 -9.58 -26.91 -4.08
CA GLN A 155 -10.68 -27.80 -4.45
C GLN A 155 -11.80 -27.09 -5.22
N ARG A 156 -11.94 -25.77 -5.07
CA ARG A 156 -13.09 -25.03 -5.60
C ARG A 156 -12.72 -24.11 -6.75
N ILE A 157 -11.63 -23.37 -6.66
CA ILE A 157 -11.22 -22.37 -7.64
C ILE A 157 -9.70 -22.29 -7.79
N LEU A 158 -9.22 -22.19 -9.03
CA LEU A 158 -7.79 -21.96 -9.26
C LEU A 158 -7.46 -20.52 -8.86
N LEU A 159 -6.27 -20.29 -8.29
CA LEU A 159 -5.81 -18.93 -7.97
C LEU A 159 -5.84 -18.01 -9.19
N GLY A 160 -5.58 -18.59 -10.37
CA GLY A 160 -5.73 -17.98 -11.70
C GLY A 160 -7.09 -17.34 -11.97
N GLN A 161 -8.15 -17.99 -11.50
CA GLN A 161 -9.55 -17.69 -11.83
C GLN A 161 -10.20 -16.69 -10.86
N ILE A 162 -9.55 -16.35 -9.74
CA ILE A 162 -10.11 -15.39 -8.78
C ILE A 162 -10.24 -14.01 -9.41
N GLU A 163 -9.30 -13.65 -10.29
CA GLU A 163 -9.32 -12.38 -11.02
C GLU A 163 -10.51 -12.29 -11.99
N ASP A 164 -10.92 -13.43 -12.57
CA ASP A 164 -12.09 -13.55 -13.45
C ASP A 164 -13.41 -13.27 -12.69
N LEU A 165 -13.40 -13.26 -11.35
CA LEU A 165 -14.56 -12.93 -10.53
C LEU A 165 -14.79 -11.41 -10.38
N GLY A 166 -13.94 -10.57 -10.97
CA GLY A 166 -14.11 -9.11 -10.95
C GLY A 166 -14.17 -8.57 -9.52
N ILE A 167 -15.09 -7.66 -9.22
CA ILE A 167 -15.20 -7.08 -7.86
C ILE A 167 -15.55 -8.12 -6.78
N HIS A 168 -16.18 -9.24 -7.16
CA HIS A 168 -16.61 -10.27 -6.20
C HIS A 168 -15.46 -11.15 -5.71
N GLY A 169 -14.32 -11.16 -6.42
CA GLY A 169 -13.11 -11.88 -6.03
C GLY A 169 -12.29 -11.20 -4.94
N ILE A 170 -12.54 -9.91 -4.64
CA ILE A 170 -11.74 -9.11 -3.71
C ILE A 170 -11.68 -9.73 -2.31
N GLY A 171 -12.81 -10.20 -1.77
CA GLY A 171 -12.84 -10.79 -0.44
C GLY A 171 -11.94 -12.02 -0.32
N GLY A 172 -11.98 -12.90 -1.32
CA GLY A 172 -11.10 -14.07 -1.40
C GLY A 172 -9.63 -13.69 -1.60
N ALA A 173 -9.35 -12.72 -2.47
CA ALA A 173 -7.99 -12.22 -2.68
C ALA A 173 -7.38 -11.59 -1.42
N LEU A 174 -8.16 -10.81 -0.67
CA LEU A 174 -7.74 -10.24 0.62
C LEU A 174 -7.47 -11.33 1.66
N LEU A 175 -8.33 -12.35 1.73
CA LEU A 175 -8.14 -13.49 2.62
C LEU A 175 -6.83 -14.24 2.29
N LEU A 176 -6.57 -14.50 1.01
CA LEU A 176 -5.36 -15.20 0.55
C LEU A 176 -4.09 -14.35 0.79
N LEU A 177 -4.14 -13.05 0.46
CA LEU A 177 -3.07 -12.09 0.75
C LEU A 177 -2.70 -12.09 2.24
N SER A 178 -3.70 -11.93 3.11
CA SER A 178 -3.52 -11.83 4.56
C SER A 178 -3.02 -13.12 5.22
N ASN A 179 -2.96 -14.22 4.47
CA ASN A 179 -2.45 -15.51 4.91
C ASN A 179 -1.19 -15.94 4.12
N ASN A 180 -0.51 -14.98 3.48
CA ASN A 180 0.72 -15.20 2.73
C ASN A 180 0.58 -16.22 1.57
N ILE A 181 -0.58 -16.25 0.91
CA ILE A 181 -0.84 -17.15 -0.22
C ILE A 181 -0.81 -16.35 -1.52
N ALA A 182 0.15 -16.65 -2.40
CA ALA A 182 0.33 -16.00 -3.71
C ALA A 182 0.32 -14.45 -3.65
N VAL A 183 1.00 -13.89 -2.64
CA VAL A 183 1.03 -12.44 -2.34
C VAL A 183 1.21 -11.56 -3.58
N PRO A 184 2.22 -11.76 -4.46
CA PRO A 184 2.43 -10.87 -5.60
C PRO A 184 1.23 -10.80 -6.56
N ARG A 185 0.52 -11.91 -6.74
CA ARG A 185 -0.65 -11.98 -7.62
C ARG A 185 -1.81 -11.18 -7.03
N PHE A 186 -2.23 -11.50 -5.82
CA PHE A 186 -3.40 -10.86 -5.22
C PHE A 186 -3.13 -9.41 -4.85
N TYR A 187 -1.90 -9.08 -4.51
CA TYR A 187 -1.46 -7.68 -4.40
C TYR A 187 -1.72 -6.91 -5.70
N ASN A 188 -1.27 -7.42 -6.86
CA ASN A 188 -1.45 -6.74 -8.16
C ASN A 188 -2.92 -6.64 -8.56
N TYR A 189 -3.67 -7.71 -8.33
CA TYR A 189 -5.11 -7.74 -8.58
C TYR A 189 -5.87 -6.72 -7.72
N LEU A 190 -5.61 -6.66 -6.41
CA LEU A 190 -6.24 -5.69 -5.51
C LEU A 190 -5.86 -4.25 -5.86
N ARG A 191 -4.61 -4.01 -6.28
CA ARG A 191 -4.14 -2.69 -6.76
C ARG A 191 -4.89 -2.18 -7.99
N SER A 192 -5.50 -3.06 -8.79
CA SER A 192 -6.30 -2.65 -9.95
C SER A 192 -7.62 -1.94 -9.58
N PHE A 193 -8.07 -2.03 -8.32
CA PHE A 193 -9.30 -1.41 -7.84
C PHE A 193 -9.00 -0.15 -7.02
N LYS A 194 -9.46 1.01 -7.51
CA LYS A 194 -9.37 2.28 -6.78
C LYS A 194 -10.50 2.40 -5.77
N ASN A 195 -10.28 1.90 -4.54
CA ASN A 195 -11.29 1.93 -3.48
C ASN A 195 -10.63 1.94 -2.09
N ALA A 196 -11.01 2.91 -1.25
CA ALA A 196 -10.42 3.10 0.08
C ALA A 196 -10.62 1.93 1.06
N ASP A 197 -11.75 1.20 0.98
CA ASP A 197 -11.98 0.00 1.80
C ASP A 197 -11.05 -1.15 1.39
N ILE A 198 -10.81 -1.31 0.08
CA ILE A 198 -9.86 -2.29 -0.45
C ILE A 198 -8.44 -1.92 -0.05
N ASP A 199 -8.06 -0.65 -0.19
CA ASP A 199 -6.75 -0.14 0.22
C ASP A 199 -6.50 -0.39 1.71
N SER A 200 -7.47 -0.05 2.56
CA SER A 200 -7.41 -0.29 4.01
C SER A 200 -7.23 -1.78 4.36
N LYS A 201 -8.03 -2.67 3.75
CA LYS A 201 -7.92 -4.12 3.97
C LYS A 201 -6.63 -4.71 3.39
N THR A 202 -6.16 -4.18 2.27
CA THR A 202 -4.87 -4.57 1.68
C THR A 202 -3.73 -4.21 2.62
N LEU A 203 -3.73 -2.98 3.17
CA LEU A 203 -2.74 -2.55 4.16
C LEU A 203 -2.78 -3.44 5.40
N ALA A 204 -3.97 -3.74 5.94
CA ALA A 204 -4.11 -4.65 7.08
C ALA A 204 -3.54 -6.05 6.78
N GLY A 205 -3.77 -6.57 5.57
CA GLY A 205 -3.17 -7.82 5.10
C GLY A 205 -1.66 -7.76 5.01
N LEU A 206 -1.09 -6.67 4.48
CA LEU A 206 0.36 -6.45 4.39
C LEU A 206 1.01 -6.35 5.78
N ILE A 207 0.39 -5.66 6.72
CA ILE A 207 0.84 -5.58 8.12
C ILE A 207 0.81 -6.98 8.76
N LYS A 208 -0.25 -7.75 8.55
CA LYS A 208 -0.35 -9.11 9.08
C LYS A 208 0.78 -10.01 8.55
N ILE A 209 1.04 -10.01 7.25
CA ILE A 209 2.12 -10.85 6.69
C ILE A 209 3.51 -10.37 7.09
N GLN A 210 3.72 -9.07 7.31
CA GLN A 210 4.99 -8.55 7.83
C GLN A 210 5.32 -9.11 9.22
N SER A 211 4.31 -9.37 10.04
CA SER A 211 4.52 -9.98 11.37
C SER A 211 4.91 -11.46 11.33
N MET A 212 4.88 -12.09 10.16
CA MET A 212 5.25 -13.50 9.98
C MET A 212 6.77 -13.64 9.80
N PRO A 213 7.47 -14.47 10.62
CA PRO A 213 8.94 -14.58 10.58
C PRO A 213 9.53 -14.99 9.22
N GLU A 214 8.79 -15.78 8.44
CA GLU A 214 9.22 -16.32 7.15
C GLU A 214 8.98 -15.38 5.97
N PHE A 215 8.32 -14.23 6.17
CA PHE A 215 7.96 -13.33 5.09
C PHE A 215 8.59 -11.95 5.26
N GLN A 216 9.29 -11.49 4.24
CA GLN A 216 9.84 -10.15 4.18
C GLN A 216 9.13 -9.37 3.08
N LEU A 217 8.61 -8.19 3.44
CA LEU A 217 8.12 -7.24 2.44
C LEU A 217 9.28 -6.83 1.51
N ASN A 218 8.97 -6.41 0.28
CA ASN A 218 9.95 -5.99 -0.71
C ASN A 218 9.61 -4.55 -1.17
N PHE A 219 10.43 -3.97 -2.05
CA PHE A 219 10.25 -2.60 -2.53
C PHE A 219 8.85 -2.34 -3.12
N SER A 220 8.28 -3.28 -3.89
CA SER A 220 6.93 -3.12 -4.46
C SER A 220 5.83 -3.06 -3.38
N HIS A 221 6.04 -3.73 -2.24
CA HIS A 221 5.13 -3.62 -1.11
C HIS A 221 5.24 -2.25 -0.42
N ILE A 222 6.46 -1.71 -0.27
CA ILE A 222 6.68 -0.36 0.28
C ILE A 222 5.99 0.69 -0.58
N GLU A 223 6.19 0.65 -1.90
CA GLU A 223 5.54 1.57 -2.85
C GLU A 223 4.02 1.55 -2.68
N ARG A 224 3.42 0.39 -2.43
CA ARG A 224 1.98 0.31 -2.19
C ARG A 224 1.53 0.92 -0.90
N ILE A 225 2.24 0.61 0.19
CA ILE A 225 1.91 1.15 1.50
C ILE A 225 1.98 2.69 1.42
N GLU A 226 2.98 3.22 0.71
CA GLU A 226 3.10 4.65 0.39
C GLU A 226 1.92 5.17 -0.46
N GLU A 227 1.52 4.48 -1.53
CA GLU A 227 0.38 4.85 -2.37
C GLU A 227 -0.94 4.93 -1.59
N ILE A 228 -1.16 4.03 -0.62
CA ILE A 228 -2.36 4.00 0.22
C ILE A 228 -2.46 5.28 1.07
N ALA A 229 -1.32 5.85 1.46
CA ALA A 229 -1.22 7.19 2.05
C ALA A 229 -2.18 7.46 3.23
N THR A 230 -2.21 6.56 4.21
CA THR A 230 -2.98 6.70 5.46
C THR A 230 -2.04 6.87 6.67
N PRO A 231 -2.53 7.33 7.84
CA PRO A 231 -1.73 7.28 9.07
C PRO A 231 -1.20 5.88 9.38
N GLU A 232 -2.00 4.84 9.12
CA GLU A 232 -1.63 3.44 9.28
C GLU A 232 -0.49 3.05 8.34
N SER A 233 -0.43 3.63 7.12
CA SER A 233 0.70 3.42 6.20
C SER A 233 2.01 3.92 6.79
N ILE A 234 1.99 5.10 7.43
CA ILE A 234 3.18 5.66 8.09
C ILE A 234 3.67 4.70 9.19
N VAL A 235 2.75 4.25 10.05
CA VAL A 235 3.09 3.31 11.13
C VAL A 235 3.67 2.01 10.57
N ALA A 236 3.04 1.42 9.55
CA ALA A 236 3.52 0.19 8.93
C ALA A 236 4.93 0.33 8.33
N LEU A 237 5.22 1.47 7.69
CA LEU A 237 6.54 1.76 7.12
C LEU A 237 7.61 1.97 8.21
N LEU A 238 7.26 2.62 9.32
CA LEU A 238 8.17 2.77 10.47
C LEU A 238 8.41 1.42 11.16
N ASP A 239 7.38 0.58 11.29
CA ASP A 239 7.52 -0.78 11.82
C ASP A 239 8.39 -1.65 10.91
N LEU A 240 8.30 -1.44 9.58
CA LEU A 240 9.18 -2.09 8.62
C LEU A 240 10.62 -1.60 8.74
N TYR A 241 10.85 -0.31 8.92
CA TYR A 241 12.18 0.23 9.19
C TYR A 241 12.81 -0.43 10.43
N ASP A 242 12.06 -0.55 11.52
CA ASP A 242 12.56 -1.13 12.78
C ASP A 242 12.87 -2.64 12.68
N SER A 243 12.16 -3.36 11.82
CA SER A 243 12.26 -4.83 11.69
C SER A 243 13.06 -5.31 10.48
N ALA A 244 13.41 -4.42 9.55
CA ALA A 244 14.09 -4.79 8.31
C ALA A 244 15.51 -5.32 8.57
N VAL A 245 15.77 -6.54 8.12
CA VAL A 245 17.13 -7.13 8.08
C VAL A 245 17.97 -6.49 6.96
N ASP A 246 17.31 -6.13 5.85
CA ASP A 246 17.92 -5.45 4.72
C ASP A 246 17.93 -3.92 4.97
N GLN A 247 19.13 -3.33 5.02
CA GLN A 247 19.32 -1.91 5.29
C GLN A 247 18.74 -1.00 4.20
N ASP A 248 18.83 -1.41 2.92
CA ASP A 248 18.30 -0.61 1.80
C ASP A 248 16.77 -0.61 1.84
N LEU A 249 16.18 -1.76 2.16
CA LEU A 249 14.73 -1.89 2.37
C LEU A 249 14.26 -1.03 3.55
N GLY A 250 14.97 -1.10 4.69
CA GLY A 250 14.67 -0.29 5.86
C GLY A 250 14.78 1.21 5.57
N ALA A 251 15.86 1.65 4.94
CA ALA A 251 16.05 3.04 4.53
C ALA A 251 14.95 3.51 3.56
N THR A 252 14.54 2.67 2.62
CA THR A 252 13.42 3.00 1.71
C THR A 252 12.11 3.15 2.47
N ALA A 253 11.81 2.24 3.40
CA ALA A 253 10.60 2.34 4.23
C ALA A 253 10.58 3.63 5.07
N PHE A 254 11.70 3.97 5.69
CA PHE A 254 11.86 5.20 6.46
C PHE A 254 11.67 6.45 5.59
N ASN A 255 12.24 6.47 4.39
CA ASN A 255 12.09 7.58 3.45
C ASN A 255 10.64 7.75 2.97
N SER A 256 9.95 6.64 2.66
CA SER A 256 8.52 6.66 2.31
C SER A 256 7.66 7.15 3.48
N ALA A 257 7.91 6.67 4.70
CA ALA A 257 7.24 7.16 5.91
C ALA A 257 7.47 8.68 6.10
N SER A 258 8.71 9.12 5.89
CA SER A 258 9.11 10.51 5.99
C SER A 258 8.45 11.41 4.97
N ASN A 259 8.20 10.91 3.76
CA ASN A 259 7.47 11.65 2.73
C ASN A 259 5.99 11.75 3.08
N LEU A 260 5.37 10.68 3.57
CA LEU A 260 3.98 10.70 4.03
C LEU A 260 3.76 11.63 5.23
N LEU A 261 4.69 11.68 6.19
CA LEU A 261 4.62 12.56 7.35
C LEU A 261 4.62 14.06 7.00
N LYS A 262 5.16 14.43 5.82
CA LYS A 262 5.13 15.80 5.30
C LYS A 262 3.80 16.20 4.65
N ARG A 263 2.87 15.25 4.47
CA ARG A 263 1.60 15.44 3.75
C ARG A 263 0.45 15.68 4.74
N PRO A 264 -0.05 16.92 4.90
CA PRO A 264 -1.07 17.24 5.90
C PRO A 264 -2.39 16.48 5.69
N GLU A 265 -2.71 16.09 4.45
CA GLU A 265 -3.89 15.29 4.15
C GLU A 265 -3.80 13.85 4.67
N VAL A 266 -2.59 13.34 4.89
CA VAL A 266 -2.33 11.99 5.43
C VAL A 266 -2.30 12.02 6.95
N THR A 267 -1.70 13.05 7.56
CA THR A 267 -1.48 13.11 9.01
C THR A 267 -2.65 13.68 9.80
N ARG A 268 -3.61 14.34 9.13
CA ARG A 268 -4.76 15.00 9.75
C ARG A 268 -5.55 14.06 10.66
N ASN A 269 -5.83 14.50 11.88
CA ASN A 269 -6.54 13.76 12.94
C ASN A 269 -5.79 12.55 13.50
N ALA A 270 -4.53 12.32 13.10
CA ALA A 270 -3.68 11.25 13.61
C ALA A 270 -2.39 11.78 14.25
N GLU A 271 -2.26 13.10 14.42
CA GLU A 271 -1.04 13.78 14.85
C GLU A 271 -0.52 13.22 16.17
N LYS A 272 -1.41 13.06 17.17
CA LYS A 272 -1.06 12.49 18.47
C LYS A 272 -0.60 11.03 18.38
N LYS A 273 -1.26 10.23 17.55
CA LYS A 273 -0.91 8.80 17.34
C LYS A 273 0.46 8.68 16.67
N LEU A 274 0.71 9.49 15.64
CA LEU A 274 1.96 9.51 14.90
C LEU A 274 3.12 10.05 15.75
N ALA A 275 2.89 11.11 16.52
CA ALA A 275 3.85 11.62 17.49
C ALA A 275 4.26 10.55 18.51
N ALA A 276 3.28 9.83 19.09
CA ALA A 276 3.56 8.73 20.02
C ALA A 276 4.36 7.60 19.37
N ARG A 277 4.16 7.32 18.08
CA ARG A 277 4.94 6.29 17.36
C ARG A 277 6.40 6.70 17.14
N LEU A 278 6.69 7.99 17.05
CA LEU A 278 8.05 8.54 16.89
C LEU A 278 8.80 8.67 18.23
N GLU A 279 8.10 8.63 19.36
CA GLU A 279 8.69 8.79 20.69
C GLU A 279 9.87 7.84 20.99
N PRO A 280 9.82 6.54 20.63
CA PRO A 280 10.97 5.64 20.84
C PRO A 280 12.25 6.12 20.15
N TYR A 281 12.16 6.83 19.01
CA TYR A 281 13.32 7.31 18.28
C TYR A 281 13.99 8.52 18.95
N LEU A 282 13.28 9.27 19.80
CA LEU A 282 13.86 10.39 20.56
C LEU A 282 14.97 9.95 21.52
N THR A 283 14.92 8.68 21.96
CA THR A 283 15.86 8.09 22.92
C THR A 283 16.69 6.95 22.31
N GLY A 284 16.46 6.60 21.04
CA GLY A 284 17.16 5.53 20.32
C GLY A 284 18.65 5.82 20.12
N ASN A 285 19.44 4.85 19.67
CA ASN A 285 20.91 5.03 19.52
C ASN A 285 21.34 5.67 18.20
N ASN A 286 20.41 5.94 17.28
CA ASN A 286 20.71 6.58 16.01
C ASN A 286 20.45 8.11 16.12
N PRO A 287 21.48 8.96 15.97
CA PRO A 287 21.32 10.41 16.08
C PRO A 287 20.46 11.02 14.97
N ASP A 288 20.50 10.46 13.75
CA ASP A 288 19.69 10.97 12.64
C ASP A 288 18.20 10.72 12.92
N ASP A 289 17.85 9.55 13.46
CA ASP A 289 16.49 9.20 13.89
C ASP A 289 16.00 10.11 15.01
N ARG A 290 16.87 10.46 15.98
CA ARG A 290 16.52 11.38 17.07
C ARG A 290 16.15 12.76 16.54
N TRP A 291 16.98 13.34 15.66
CA TRP A 291 16.71 14.66 15.10
C TRP A 291 15.47 14.67 14.22
N TYR A 292 15.29 13.60 13.44
CA TYR A 292 14.10 13.41 12.63
C TYR A 292 12.84 13.33 13.51
N ALA A 293 12.85 12.48 14.54
CA ALA A 293 11.74 12.29 15.46
C ALA A 293 11.44 13.56 16.26
N ALA A 294 12.45 14.27 16.74
CA ALA A 294 12.30 15.53 17.45
C ALA A 294 11.60 16.57 16.58
N THR A 295 12.11 16.80 15.37
CA THR A 295 11.55 17.79 14.43
C THR A 295 10.11 17.42 14.04
N THR A 296 9.86 16.16 13.72
CA THR A 296 8.56 15.70 13.22
C THR A 296 7.51 15.68 14.34
N THR A 297 7.90 15.30 15.56
CA THR A 297 7.00 15.34 16.73
C THR A 297 6.56 16.77 17.05
N VAL A 298 7.48 17.74 16.99
CA VAL A 298 7.13 19.16 17.15
C VAL A 298 6.23 19.65 16.01
N GLN A 299 6.47 19.23 14.77
CA GLN A 299 5.62 19.58 13.65
C GLN A 299 4.19 19.05 13.79
N LEU A 300 4.02 17.83 14.33
CA LEU A 300 2.73 17.20 14.54
C LEU A 300 1.98 17.75 15.76
N GLY A 301 2.66 17.92 16.89
CA GLY A 301 2.04 18.29 18.17
C GLY A 301 2.17 19.76 18.55
N GLY A 302 2.82 20.59 17.72
CA GLY A 302 2.94 22.02 17.93
C GLY A 302 3.75 22.40 19.17
N LEU A 303 3.36 23.51 19.81
CA LEU A 303 4.06 24.07 20.96
C LEU A 303 4.09 23.14 22.18
N GLU A 304 3.02 22.38 22.43
CA GLU A 304 2.97 21.42 23.53
C GLU A 304 4.03 20.32 23.35
N ALA A 305 4.19 19.82 22.12
CA ALA A 305 5.18 18.80 21.80
C ALA A 305 6.62 19.30 21.91
N LEU A 306 6.88 20.60 21.73
CA LEU A 306 8.23 21.16 21.89
C LEU A 306 8.78 20.91 23.30
N GLY A 307 8.00 21.18 24.34
CA GLY A 307 8.41 20.90 25.72
C GLY A 307 8.70 19.42 25.94
N THR A 308 7.76 18.55 25.54
CA THR A 308 7.89 17.09 25.66
C THR A 308 9.12 16.54 24.96
N VAL A 309 9.41 17.01 23.73
CA VAL A 309 10.59 16.59 22.96
C VAL A 309 11.88 17.00 23.69
N LEU A 310 11.96 18.26 24.15
CA LEU A 310 13.14 18.75 24.88
C LEU A 310 13.39 18.00 26.18
N ASP A 311 12.33 17.53 26.84
CA ASP A 311 12.41 16.74 28.06
C ASP A 311 12.76 15.27 27.79
N ALA A 312 12.36 14.73 26.64
CA ALA A 312 12.62 13.34 26.25
C ALA A 312 14.06 13.11 25.77
N LEU A 313 14.68 14.10 25.12
CA LEU A 313 16.04 13.95 24.58
C LEU A 313 17.05 13.56 25.68
N PRO A 314 17.83 12.49 25.50
CA PRO A 314 18.81 12.04 26.48
C PRO A 314 20.07 12.91 26.42
N ASP A 315 20.71 13.14 27.58
CA ASP A 315 21.99 13.86 27.65
C ASP A 315 23.16 12.87 27.50
N ASP A 316 23.38 12.38 26.28
CA ASP A 316 24.43 11.43 25.93
C ASP A 316 25.26 11.90 24.72
N THR A 317 26.24 11.11 24.28
CA THR A 317 27.20 11.49 23.23
C THR A 317 26.79 11.10 21.81
N VAL A 318 25.56 10.62 21.60
CA VAL A 318 25.17 9.99 20.32
C VAL A 318 25.04 11.03 19.20
N TYR A 319 24.70 12.28 19.53
CA TYR A 319 24.38 13.35 18.58
C TYR A 319 25.47 13.64 17.53
N ALA A 320 26.74 13.57 17.91
CA ALA A 320 27.85 13.91 17.02
C ALA A 320 28.17 12.81 15.97
N GLY A 321 27.58 11.61 16.10
CA GLY A 321 27.89 10.45 15.25
C GLY A 321 27.01 10.29 14.00
N GLY A 322 26.13 11.26 13.70
CA GLY A 322 25.18 11.17 12.59
C GLY A 322 25.80 11.43 11.22
N VAL A 323 25.09 11.02 10.17
CA VAL A 323 25.43 11.42 8.79
C VAL A 323 25.19 12.91 8.60
N VAL A 324 24.16 13.45 9.25
CA VAL A 324 23.90 14.89 9.31
C VAL A 324 24.75 15.54 10.38
N ASP A 325 25.43 16.63 10.03
CA ASP A 325 26.16 17.46 11.00
C ASP A 325 25.24 17.89 12.16
N ALA A 326 25.68 17.60 13.39
CA ALA A 326 24.87 17.81 14.60
C ALA A 326 24.52 19.28 14.83
N GLN A 327 25.44 20.21 14.53
CA GLN A 327 25.20 21.64 14.66
C GLN A 327 24.14 22.10 13.66
N LYS A 328 24.22 21.62 12.42
CA LYS A 328 23.22 21.89 11.38
C LYS A 328 21.86 21.33 11.78
N ALA A 329 21.77 20.08 12.23
CA ALA A 329 20.51 19.48 12.65
C ALA A 329 19.84 20.25 13.80
N LEU A 330 20.64 20.65 14.80
CA LEU A 330 20.22 21.50 15.91
C LEU A 330 19.67 22.85 15.43
N VAL A 331 20.40 23.52 14.53
CA VAL A 331 19.99 24.80 13.95
C VAL A 331 18.71 24.66 13.15
N ASP A 332 18.60 23.65 12.30
CA ASP A 332 17.40 23.39 11.49
C ASP A 332 16.19 23.10 12.39
N PHE A 333 16.36 22.34 13.47
CA PHE A 333 15.31 22.10 14.47
C PHE A 333 14.82 23.42 15.09
N CYS A 334 15.75 24.25 15.57
CA CYS A 334 15.43 25.53 16.21
C CYS A 334 14.76 26.52 15.25
N ASP A 335 15.30 26.69 14.04
CA ASP A 335 14.76 27.60 13.02
C ASP A 335 13.35 27.20 12.62
N ARG A 336 13.11 25.90 12.39
CA ARG A 336 11.78 25.38 12.07
C ARG A 336 10.80 25.56 13.22
N ALA A 337 11.21 25.30 14.46
CA ALA A 337 10.36 25.50 15.62
C ALA A 337 9.93 26.97 15.73
N VAL A 338 10.88 27.91 15.66
CA VAL A 338 10.60 29.35 15.75
C VAL A 338 9.72 29.83 14.59
N LYS A 339 10.03 29.45 13.35
CA LYS A 339 9.25 29.86 12.17
C LYS A 339 7.86 29.23 12.12
N GLY A 340 7.74 27.97 12.52
CA GLY A 340 6.49 27.20 12.44
C GLY A 340 5.51 27.48 13.58
N LEU A 341 6.01 27.71 14.80
CA LEU A 341 5.19 27.89 16.00
C LEU A 341 5.17 29.33 16.51
N GLY A 342 6.01 30.20 15.95
CA GLY A 342 6.05 31.62 16.26
C GLY A 342 6.71 31.95 17.60
N SER A 343 6.43 33.17 18.09
CA SER A 343 7.11 33.76 19.25
C SER A 343 6.87 33.04 20.57
N GLU A 344 5.85 32.20 20.67
CA GLU A 344 5.52 31.46 21.89
C GLU A 344 6.60 30.41 22.24
N THR A 345 7.32 29.90 21.24
CA THR A 345 8.47 28.99 21.43
C THR A 345 9.53 29.54 22.37
N ARG A 346 9.68 30.87 22.41
CA ARG A 346 10.64 31.56 23.27
C ARG A 346 10.38 31.27 24.75
N ALA A 347 9.13 31.18 25.17
CA ALA A 347 8.81 30.87 26.56
C ALA A 347 9.34 29.47 26.95
N VAL A 348 9.15 28.49 26.06
CA VAL A 348 9.66 27.12 26.25
C VAL A 348 11.19 27.11 26.30
N PHE A 349 11.86 27.79 25.37
CA PHE A 349 13.33 27.87 25.38
C PHE A 349 13.87 28.56 26.64
N ARG A 350 13.25 29.67 27.07
CA ARG A 350 13.65 30.37 28.30
C ARG A 350 13.57 29.48 29.54
N GLU A 351 12.50 28.71 29.67
CA GLU A 351 12.33 27.76 30.78
C GLU A 351 13.46 26.72 30.80
N ARG A 352 13.86 26.25 29.61
CA ARG A 352 14.86 25.20 29.42
C ARG A 352 16.32 25.66 29.50
N LEU A 353 16.59 26.98 29.63
CA LEU A 353 17.95 27.49 29.93
C LEU A 353 18.49 26.99 31.27
N THR A 354 17.60 26.64 32.21
CA THR A 354 17.95 26.14 33.54
C THR A 354 18.03 24.61 33.63
N SER A 355 17.86 23.90 32.52
CA SER A 355 17.90 22.44 32.49
C SER A 355 19.27 21.89 32.92
N ASP A 356 19.26 20.79 33.66
CA ASP A 356 20.47 20.03 33.99
C ASP A 356 21.02 19.23 32.80
N LYS A 357 20.19 18.98 31.78
CA LYS A 357 20.59 18.29 30.55
C LYS A 357 21.33 19.24 29.61
N ARG A 358 22.58 18.93 29.26
CA ARG A 358 23.42 19.76 28.39
C ARG A 358 22.78 19.97 27.03
N ILE A 359 22.27 18.90 26.39
CA ILE A 359 21.62 19.02 25.07
C ILE A 359 20.39 19.93 25.11
N THR A 360 19.52 19.79 26.11
CA THR A 360 18.32 20.62 26.27
C THR A 360 18.69 22.10 26.47
N LYS A 361 19.72 22.37 27.28
CA LYS A 361 20.24 23.72 27.49
C LYS A 361 20.85 24.31 26.20
N VAL A 362 21.61 23.53 25.44
CA VAL A 362 22.16 23.92 24.13
C VAL A 362 21.03 24.27 23.15
N ILE A 363 20.01 23.41 23.04
CA ILE A 363 18.84 23.67 22.19
C ILE A 363 18.12 24.96 22.61
N ALA A 364 17.95 25.19 23.91
CA ALA A 364 17.36 26.43 24.40
C ALA A 364 18.17 27.67 23.99
N ILE A 365 19.50 27.64 24.13
CA ILE A 365 20.37 28.75 23.73
C ILE A 365 20.28 29.03 22.22
N VAL A 366 20.37 27.99 21.40
CA VAL A 366 20.30 28.12 19.92
C VAL A 366 18.88 28.50 19.47
N GLY A 367 17.85 28.03 20.16
CA GLY A 367 16.45 28.43 19.94
C GLY A 367 16.23 29.92 20.18
N LEU A 368 16.80 30.47 21.26
CA LEU A 368 16.76 31.93 21.51
C LEU A 368 17.58 32.72 20.48
N LYS A 369 18.74 32.19 20.04
CA LYS A 369 19.50 32.78 18.91
C LYS A 369 18.63 32.85 17.65
N SER A 370 17.92 31.77 17.34
CA SER A 370 17.04 31.68 16.17
C SER A 370 15.84 32.63 16.25
N ALA A 371 15.28 32.85 17.45
CA ALA A 371 14.20 33.81 17.66
C ALA A 371 14.67 35.28 17.56
N ALA A 372 15.97 35.53 17.72
CA ALA A 372 16.63 36.82 17.50
C ALA A 372 16.01 38.01 18.28
N ALA A 373 15.45 37.77 19.46
CA ALA A 373 14.81 38.81 20.25
C ALA A 373 15.77 39.45 21.26
N LYS A 374 15.84 40.79 21.25
CA LYS A 374 16.79 41.58 22.05
C LYS A 374 16.72 41.30 23.55
N GLU A 375 15.50 41.16 24.08
CA GLU A 375 15.26 40.91 25.49
C GLU A 375 15.76 39.54 25.98
N ASP A 376 16.05 38.59 25.08
CA ASP A 376 16.59 37.28 25.45
C ASP A 376 18.11 37.33 25.70
N MET A 377 18.80 38.37 25.23
CA MET A 377 20.26 38.49 25.38
C MET A 377 20.71 38.50 26.85
N ALA A 378 19.95 39.15 27.73
CA ALA A 378 20.28 39.22 29.16
C ALA A 378 20.10 37.87 29.88
N LEU A 379 19.25 36.98 29.34
CA LEU A 379 19.02 35.65 29.91
C LEU A 379 20.22 34.71 29.66
N LEU A 380 21.09 35.04 28.71
CA LEU A 380 22.30 34.28 28.39
C LEU A 380 23.49 34.64 29.30
N ASP A 381 23.45 35.80 29.97
CA ASP A 381 24.56 36.29 30.81
C ASP A 381 25.00 35.31 31.92
N PRO A 382 24.09 34.63 32.64
CA PRO A 382 24.47 33.64 33.64
C PRO A 382 25.26 32.46 33.04
N LEU A 383 24.99 32.11 31.78
CA LEU A 383 25.58 30.95 31.10
C LEU A 383 26.98 31.23 30.55
N LEU A 384 27.39 32.51 30.42
CA LEU A 384 28.72 32.90 29.94
C LEU A 384 29.88 32.42 30.83
N LYS A 385 29.59 31.88 32.01
CA LYS A 385 30.56 31.29 32.95
C LYS A 385 30.48 29.76 33.03
N ASP A 386 29.54 29.14 32.31
CA ASP A 386 29.32 27.69 32.33
C ASP A 386 30.32 26.99 31.38
N ASN A 387 31.41 26.48 31.95
CA ASN A 387 32.47 25.80 31.20
C ASN A 387 32.17 24.32 30.93
N THR A 388 30.93 23.86 31.12
CA THR A 388 30.53 22.49 30.80
C THR A 388 30.76 22.23 29.31
N SER A 389 31.54 21.20 28.99
CA SER A 389 31.82 20.81 27.60
C SER A 389 30.59 20.18 26.94
N VAL A 390 30.41 20.52 25.67
CA VAL A 390 29.37 19.97 24.77
C VAL A 390 29.97 19.49 23.45
N THR A 391 31.28 19.24 23.43
CA THR A 391 32.01 18.74 22.25
C THR A 391 31.52 17.37 21.81
N ASP A 392 31.20 16.50 22.76
CA ASP A 392 30.60 15.20 22.53
C ASP A 392 29.17 15.28 21.94
N LEU A 393 28.51 16.44 22.03
CA LEU A 393 27.20 16.69 21.44
C LEU A 393 27.29 17.30 20.03
N LEU A 394 28.26 18.19 19.81
CA LEU A 394 28.29 19.09 18.65
C LEU A 394 29.53 18.93 17.75
N GLY A 395 30.47 18.06 18.10
CA GLY A 395 31.68 17.74 17.32
C GLY A 395 32.85 18.72 17.46
N ASP A 396 32.60 19.98 17.79
CA ASP A 396 33.63 21.03 17.95
C ASP A 396 34.02 21.25 19.43
N ASP A 397 35.21 21.82 19.67
CA ASP A 397 35.64 22.26 21.01
C ASP A 397 34.76 23.43 21.51
N LEU A 398 33.69 23.06 22.22
CA LEU A 398 32.57 23.90 22.61
C LEU A 398 32.20 23.66 24.07
N THR A 399 31.83 24.76 24.72
CA THR A 399 31.26 24.80 26.06
C THR A 399 29.92 25.54 26.02
N ILE A 400 29.09 25.35 27.05
CA ILE A 400 27.86 26.12 27.22
C ILE A 400 28.13 27.63 27.15
N ALA A 401 29.19 28.12 27.80
CA ALA A 401 29.60 29.51 27.77
C ALA A 401 29.87 30.02 26.35
N LYS A 402 30.58 29.23 25.53
CA LYS A 402 30.89 29.60 24.14
C LYS A 402 29.64 29.62 23.27
N VAL A 403 28.74 28.65 23.42
CA VAL A 403 27.44 28.61 22.72
C VAL A 403 26.56 29.80 23.14
N ALA A 404 26.53 30.15 24.42
CA ALA A 404 25.79 31.31 24.93
C ALA A 404 26.35 32.65 24.41
N GLN A 405 27.69 32.79 24.37
CA GLN A 405 28.33 33.97 23.79
C GLN A 405 28.00 34.10 22.30
N ASN A 406 28.13 33.01 21.54
CA ASN A 406 27.76 32.96 20.12
C ASN A 406 26.29 33.36 19.90
N ALA A 407 25.37 32.83 20.71
CA ALA A 407 23.96 33.19 20.63
C ALA A 407 23.71 34.66 20.91
N LYS A 408 24.33 35.23 21.95
CA LYS A 408 24.19 36.64 22.31
C LYS A 408 24.68 37.56 21.20
N GLU A 409 25.85 37.28 20.64
CA GLU A 409 26.41 38.04 19.52
C GLU A 409 25.59 37.84 18.23
N GLY A 410 25.10 36.63 17.99
CA GLY A 410 24.20 36.30 16.89
C GLY A 410 22.89 37.07 16.95
N ILE A 411 22.26 37.20 18.12
CA ILE A 411 21.06 38.02 18.29
C ILE A 411 21.37 39.49 17.97
N ALA A 412 22.47 40.03 18.49
CA ALA A 412 22.87 41.41 18.22
C ALA A 412 23.11 41.68 16.73
N ALA A 413 23.81 40.76 16.05
CA ALA A 413 24.07 40.85 14.62
C ALA A 413 22.80 40.67 13.77
N ALA A 414 21.87 39.78 14.15
CA ALA A 414 20.58 39.63 13.49
C ALA A 414 19.73 40.92 13.57
N ILE A 415 19.72 41.58 14.73
CA ILE A 415 19.07 42.89 14.90
C ILE A 415 19.75 43.95 14.02
N GLN A 416 21.08 43.95 13.93
CA GLN A 416 21.80 44.88 13.06
C GLN A 416 21.47 44.64 11.59
N ILE A 417 21.35 43.38 11.16
CA ILE A 417 20.93 43.02 9.80
C ILE A 417 19.56 43.63 9.49
N ASP A 418 18.59 43.53 10.40
CA ASP A 418 17.26 44.15 10.20
C ASP A 418 17.35 45.68 10.07
N GLN A 419 18.12 46.32 10.96
CA GLN A 419 18.31 47.78 10.94
C GLN A 419 19.04 48.28 9.69
N ASP A 420 19.97 47.51 9.16
CA ASP A 420 20.69 47.83 7.92
C ASP A 420 19.77 47.64 6.72
N ALA A 421 18.97 46.58 6.70
CA ALA A 421 18.03 46.30 5.64
C ALA A 421 16.92 47.34 5.51
N GLU A 422 16.42 47.87 6.64
CA GLU A 422 15.49 49.01 6.66
C GLU A 422 16.06 50.26 5.98
N LYS A 423 17.39 50.45 6.01
CA LYS A 423 18.08 51.58 5.39
C LYS A 423 18.47 51.33 3.94
N SER A 424 18.86 50.10 3.60
CA SER A 424 19.38 49.74 2.28
C SER A 424 18.30 49.31 1.30
N GLY A 425 17.09 48.99 1.77
CA GLY A 425 16.02 48.45 0.94
C GLY A 425 16.28 47.01 0.48
N GLU A 426 17.07 46.25 1.25
CA GLU A 426 17.35 44.84 0.98
C GLU A 426 16.06 44.00 0.91
N SER A 427 16.08 42.96 0.06
CA SER A 427 14.91 42.09 -0.10
C SER A 427 14.71 41.20 1.14
N PRO A 428 13.46 40.85 1.52
CA PRO A 428 13.20 39.93 2.63
C PRO A 428 13.94 38.60 2.53
N LYS A 429 14.10 38.06 1.31
CA LYS A 429 14.84 36.82 1.05
C LYS A 429 16.33 36.98 1.38
N THR A 430 16.94 38.10 1.01
CA THR A 430 18.35 38.40 1.30
C THR A 430 18.57 38.50 2.82
N ILE A 431 17.68 39.20 3.52
CA ILE A 431 17.70 39.34 4.99
C ILE A 431 17.62 37.95 5.64
N GLU A 432 16.69 37.11 5.20
CA GLU A 432 16.53 35.74 5.71
C GLU A 432 17.79 34.90 5.47
N MET A 433 18.40 34.96 4.29
CA MET A 433 19.64 34.24 3.98
C MET A 433 20.82 34.70 4.85
N ARG A 434 20.97 36.01 5.09
CA ARG A 434 22.01 36.56 5.99
C ARG A 434 21.82 36.06 7.43
N LYS A 435 20.57 36.09 7.92
CA LYS A 435 20.22 35.58 9.26
C LYS A 435 20.44 34.08 9.37
N PHE A 436 20.09 33.30 8.36
CA PHE A 436 20.31 31.86 8.33
C PHE A 436 21.81 31.54 8.34
N ALA A 437 22.62 32.22 7.51
CA ALA A 437 24.06 32.05 7.50
C ALA A 437 24.68 32.30 8.88
N LEU A 438 24.24 33.35 9.59
CA LEU A 438 24.65 33.64 10.96
C LEU A 438 24.21 32.56 11.96
N LEU A 439 23.01 32.01 11.80
CA LEU A 439 22.47 30.97 12.68
C LEU A 439 23.32 29.70 12.62
N THR A 440 23.75 29.29 11.42
CA THR A 440 24.53 28.05 11.19
C THR A 440 25.96 28.05 11.73
N VAL A 441 26.48 29.19 12.20
CA VAL A 441 27.82 29.29 12.80
C VAL A 441 27.66 29.24 14.33
N LEU A 442 27.97 28.10 14.95
CA LEU A 442 27.86 27.93 16.40
C LEU A 442 29.21 27.98 17.13
N HIS A 443 30.32 27.71 16.43
CA HIS A 443 31.63 27.54 17.06
C HIS A 443 32.54 28.78 17.09
N LEU A 444 32.12 29.88 16.48
CA LEU A 444 32.87 31.15 16.45
C LEU A 444 32.17 32.24 17.26
N THR A 445 32.94 33.22 17.72
CA THR A 445 32.45 34.39 18.43
C THR A 445 33.16 35.65 17.92
N GLY A 446 32.67 36.82 18.31
CA GLY A 446 33.27 38.12 18.00
C GLY A 446 33.36 38.39 16.48
N PRO A 447 34.45 39.03 16.01
CA PRO A 447 34.63 39.34 14.60
C PRO A 447 34.64 38.11 13.68
N ASP A 448 35.12 36.96 14.17
CA ASP A 448 35.23 35.74 13.37
C ASP A 448 33.87 35.14 13.04
N LEU A 449 32.91 35.23 13.98
CA LEU A 449 31.51 34.86 13.73
C LEU A 449 30.93 35.65 12.55
N ILE A 450 31.14 36.96 12.53
CA ILE A 450 30.61 37.84 11.48
C ILE A 450 31.31 37.57 10.14
N ALA A 451 32.63 37.38 10.16
CA ALA A 451 33.40 37.06 8.96
C ALA A 451 32.94 35.74 8.32
N GLU A 452 32.75 34.70 9.13
CA GLU A 452 32.28 33.39 8.67
C GLU A 452 30.82 33.41 8.21
N ALA A 453 29.93 34.10 8.94
CA ALA A 453 28.54 34.26 8.51
C ALA A 453 28.45 34.96 7.15
N ASN A 454 29.24 36.00 6.92
CA ASN A 454 29.33 36.67 5.62
C ASN A 454 29.92 35.77 4.52
N ARG A 455 30.89 34.90 4.87
CA ARG A 455 31.43 33.90 3.94
C ARG A 455 30.33 32.93 3.50
N ARG A 456 29.59 32.33 4.44
CA ARG A 456 28.49 31.40 4.16
C ARG A 456 27.34 32.05 3.40
N PHE A 457 27.01 33.30 3.73
CA PHE A 457 25.99 34.04 2.99
C PHE A 457 26.32 34.14 1.49
N ARG A 458 27.59 34.43 1.13
CA ARG A 458 28.03 34.46 -0.28
C ARG A 458 27.93 33.11 -0.97
N GLU A 459 28.11 32.01 -0.26
CA GLU A 459 27.94 30.64 -0.80
C GLU A 459 26.47 30.30 -1.06
N LEU A 460 25.54 30.93 -0.34
CA LEU A 460 24.10 30.73 -0.51
C LEU A 460 23.52 31.58 -1.67
N GLU A 461 24.25 32.59 -2.17
CA GLU A 461 23.77 33.44 -3.26
C GLU A 461 23.73 32.69 -4.61
N PRO A 462 22.57 32.67 -5.31
CA PRO A 462 22.47 32.04 -6.63
C PRO A 462 23.40 32.73 -7.63
N GLY A 463 24.39 32.00 -8.15
CA GLY A 463 25.34 32.51 -9.15
C GLY A 463 26.73 32.88 -8.61
N SER A 464 27.02 32.61 -7.34
CA SER A 464 28.41 32.53 -6.87
C SER A 464 29.12 31.34 -7.56
N PRO A 465 30.37 31.51 -8.04
CA PRO A 465 31.12 30.48 -8.75
C PRO A 465 31.41 29.23 -7.92
#